data_AF-A0A8J8GBA6-F1
#
_entry.id   AF-A0A8J8GBA6-F1
#
_cell.length_a   1.000
_cell.length_b   1.000
_cell.length_c   1.000
_cell.angle_alpha   90.00
_cell.angle_beta   90.00
_cell.angle_gamma   90.00
#
_symmetry.space_group_name_H-M   'P 1'
#
loop_
_entity.id
_entity.type
_entity.pdbx_description
1 polymer ?
#
loop_
_entity_poly.entity_id
_entity_poly.type
_entity_poly.pdbx_seq_one_letter_code
_entity_poly.pdbx_strand_id
1 'polypeptide(L)'
;MTATYEGRIQGASQVNVNVAISGTQPKRDSAIFSGTSNKPPKSDKEGKITHAYFIDSKGNPTQRIKVGDSVRIRVKTVNMIKEDIQYIVWEKDTIDALDDRIFTSPKMKIIDDISDTPALIITQEKYNKGIDANWNYIGDSDKDQQQYYIEIIPLNTKAKSVNFGIDDEDKRTKVDNVRSTAMVKKTEVQENTNEEEGKCPRCNKDITSDDLKTIFLNATPDKLKIVADTYNKYMKELKMNTCWNKAHFFAQAMVEGGKSLNLKEGEGFNYSAEALPDNFTAFSLTGKRYGPPNQLAYKYGRSKQNSFKADKKMIANIAYSNRKELGNLGGDDGWNFRGRGLIQITGREIYTFCKPYTLKYENTDVLSSPDLVGEKISLGVSTSMIFFMWKKNKNGTALNQLTLGTKDVKGKICPFIGNNVDIKNAAEKKITTNYDEKQKCFDETTPIVFKIDQCLLNENKKDEPAKDSKVIIKFGVNADKAVVSEKSLNILKDVGEQTKNYLITVTSTARDPYNQARIMYDNIVKNGMTKHRNTYKPPGQRVLDAYESAKNKGKDKNGIIKEMEDKIKEIGPSKVSRHCGDPKVVNVFDVTQEMSNPKDFKKTITSRISNVLDENGCYHLEIIQ
;
A
#
# COMPACT_ATOMS: atom_id res chain seq x y z
N MET A 1 9.10 -13.82 -65.07
CA MET A 1 10.56 -14.02 -65.01
C MET A 1 10.89 -14.82 -63.76
N THR A 2 11.56 -15.94 -63.96
CA THR A 2 11.94 -16.99 -63.01
C THR A 2 13.26 -16.67 -62.29
N ALA A 3 13.39 -17.15 -61.05
CA ALA A 3 14.59 -17.71 -60.37
C ALA A 3 14.24 -17.84 -58.85
N THR A 4 13.94 -18.98 -58.20
CA THR A 4 14.75 -20.16 -57.81
C THR A 4 16.21 -19.88 -57.42
N TYR A 5 16.58 -20.03 -56.13
CA TYR A 5 17.39 -21.14 -55.60
C TYR A 5 17.66 -21.01 -54.08
N GLU A 6 18.02 -22.16 -53.50
CA GLU A 6 18.04 -22.63 -52.12
C GLU A 6 19.16 -22.10 -51.21
N GLY A 7 18.90 -22.17 -49.89
CA GLY A 7 19.82 -22.84 -48.95
C GLY A 7 20.91 -22.02 -48.27
N ARG A 8 20.76 -21.84 -46.95
CA ARG A 8 21.72 -22.17 -45.86
C ARG A 8 21.53 -21.23 -44.67
N ILE A 9 20.96 -21.77 -43.60
CA ILE A 9 21.11 -21.21 -42.25
C ILE A 9 22.58 -21.45 -41.87
N GLN A 10 23.42 -20.42 -42.01
CA GLN A 10 24.72 -20.37 -41.36
C GLN A 10 24.59 -19.63 -40.03
N GLY A 11 25.20 -20.21 -39.01
CA GLY A 11 24.97 -19.95 -37.60
C GLY A 11 24.99 -18.49 -37.21
N ALA A 12 24.02 -18.11 -36.38
CA ALA A 12 24.11 -16.90 -35.58
C ALA A 12 25.39 -16.98 -34.74
N SER A 13 26.35 -16.14 -35.11
CA SER A 13 27.49 -15.74 -34.31
C SER A 13 27.08 -15.60 -32.84
N GLN A 14 27.72 -16.37 -31.96
CA GLN A 14 27.72 -16.09 -30.52
C GLN A 14 28.54 -14.83 -30.28
N VAL A 15 27.95 -13.67 -30.59
CA VAL A 15 28.39 -12.42 -30.02
C VAL A 15 28.04 -12.49 -28.55
N ASN A 16 29.05 -12.56 -27.68
CA ASN A 16 28.90 -12.42 -26.23
C ASN A 16 28.31 -11.03 -25.94
N VAL A 17 26.98 -10.93 -25.97
CA VAL A 17 26.29 -9.77 -25.42
C VAL A 17 26.39 -9.93 -23.90
N ASN A 18 27.25 -9.13 -23.26
CA ASN A 18 27.13 -8.87 -21.83
C ASN A 18 25.76 -8.20 -21.63
N VAL A 19 24.72 -9.01 -21.42
CA VAL A 19 23.42 -8.51 -20.99
C VAL A 19 23.62 -7.97 -19.58
N ALA A 20 23.82 -6.66 -19.46
CA ALA A 20 23.82 -5.99 -18.19
C ALA A 20 22.47 -6.27 -17.51
N ILE A 21 22.50 -6.94 -16.35
CA ILE A 21 21.31 -7.12 -15.53
C ILE A 21 20.94 -5.73 -14.98
N SER A 22 19.99 -5.06 -15.64
CA SER A 22 19.46 -3.77 -15.20
C SER A 22 18.28 -4.00 -14.25
N GLY A 23 18.54 -3.94 -12.95
CA GLY A 23 17.53 -3.98 -11.89
C GLY A 23 18.03 -3.26 -10.65
N THR A 24 17.14 -2.51 -9.98
CA THR A 24 17.41 -1.79 -8.72
C THR A 24 17.06 -2.63 -7.49
N GLN A 25 16.77 -3.93 -7.68
CA GLN A 25 16.48 -4.90 -6.63
C GLN A 25 16.98 -6.29 -7.05
N PRO A 26 17.24 -7.19 -6.09
CA PRO A 26 17.54 -8.59 -6.38
C PRO A 26 16.44 -9.25 -7.23
N LYS A 27 16.81 -10.12 -8.17
CA LYS A 27 15.85 -10.85 -8.99
C LYS A 27 14.90 -11.66 -8.12
N ARG A 28 13.63 -11.74 -8.53
CA ARG A 28 12.58 -12.49 -7.81
C ARG A 28 13.00 -13.93 -7.52
N ASP A 29 13.75 -14.54 -8.44
CA ASP A 29 14.05 -15.98 -8.44
C ASP A 29 15.53 -16.32 -8.18
N SER A 30 16.40 -15.34 -7.92
CA SER A 30 17.82 -15.56 -7.61
C SER A 30 18.04 -15.97 -6.15
N ALA A 31 19.09 -16.73 -5.86
CA ALA A 31 19.45 -17.06 -4.48
C ALA A 31 20.04 -15.84 -3.78
N ILE A 32 19.62 -15.56 -2.53
CA ILE A 32 20.12 -14.45 -1.70
C ILE A 32 20.73 -15.01 -0.44
N PHE A 33 21.94 -14.56 -0.10
CA PHE A 33 22.67 -14.96 1.08
C PHE A 33 23.03 -13.74 1.91
N SER A 34 22.83 -13.84 3.22
CA SER A 34 22.85 -12.70 4.14
C SER A 34 24.17 -11.94 4.18
N GLY A 35 25.31 -12.58 3.83
CA GLY A 35 26.61 -11.94 3.86
C GLY A 35 26.96 -11.43 5.27
N THR A 36 27.13 -10.11 5.41
CA THR A 36 27.30 -9.40 6.69
C THR A 36 26.03 -8.71 7.18
N SER A 37 24.94 -8.77 6.39
CA SER A 37 23.65 -8.14 6.71
C SER A 37 22.71 -9.05 7.50
N ASN A 38 21.73 -8.44 8.17
CA ASN A 38 20.61 -9.15 8.76
C ASN A 38 19.49 -9.48 7.75
N LYS A 39 19.75 -9.49 6.43
CA LYS A 39 18.75 -9.83 5.41
C LYS A 39 18.47 -11.33 5.46
N PRO A 40 17.21 -11.78 5.58
CA PRO A 40 16.90 -13.21 5.56
C PRO A 40 17.38 -13.83 4.24
N PRO A 41 18.12 -14.96 4.28
CA PRO A 41 18.56 -15.62 3.07
C PRO A 41 17.34 -16.17 2.30
N LYS A 42 17.42 -16.16 0.98
CA LYS A 42 16.44 -16.75 0.07
C LYS A 42 17.10 -17.91 -0.64
N SER A 43 16.61 -19.13 -0.41
CA SER A 43 17.16 -20.33 -1.00
C SER A 43 17.02 -20.33 -2.52
N ASP A 44 17.94 -21.00 -3.20
CA ASP A 44 17.83 -21.29 -4.61
C ASP A 44 16.60 -22.17 -4.90
N LYS A 45 15.81 -21.84 -5.92
CA LYS A 45 14.58 -22.56 -6.25
C LYS A 45 14.84 -24.01 -6.67
N GLU A 46 15.97 -24.27 -7.30
CA GLU A 46 16.37 -25.61 -7.74
C GLU A 46 17.21 -26.35 -6.67
N GLY A 47 17.52 -25.70 -5.55
CA GLY A 47 18.37 -26.25 -4.49
C GLY A 47 19.83 -26.47 -4.90
N LYS A 48 20.25 -25.92 -6.04
CA LYS A 48 21.58 -26.11 -6.62
C LYS A 48 22.61 -25.14 -6.05
N ILE A 49 22.22 -23.94 -5.62
CA ILE A 49 23.11 -23.02 -4.89
C ILE A 49 22.75 -23.09 -3.41
N THR A 50 23.64 -23.67 -2.61
CA THR A 50 23.34 -23.98 -1.21
C THR A 50 23.81 -22.88 -0.26
N HIS A 51 24.98 -22.26 -0.53
CA HIS A 51 25.54 -21.21 0.32
C HIS A 51 26.37 -20.21 -0.51
N ALA A 52 26.36 -18.94 -0.11
CA ALA A 52 27.39 -17.97 -0.49
C ALA A 52 27.76 -17.08 0.70
N TYR A 53 29.05 -16.84 0.93
CA TYR A 53 29.52 -15.99 2.02
C TYR A 53 30.88 -15.36 1.71
N PHE A 54 31.19 -14.26 2.39
CA PHE A 54 32.48 -13.58 2.25
C PHE A 54 33.60 -14.34 2.96
N ILE A 55 34.77 -14.40 2.33
CA ILE A 55 36.01 -14.91 2.91
C ILE A 55 37.13 -13.86 2.81
N ASP A 56 38.05 -13.88 3.78
CA ASP A 56 39.23 -13.01 3.82
C ASP A 56 40.33 -13.47 2.83
N SER A 57 41.44 -12.73 2.78
CA SER A 57 42.59 -13.06 1.93
C SER A 57 43.27 -14.39 2.29
N LYS A 58 42.99 -14.95 3.47
CA LYS A 58 43.49 -16.23 3.97
C LYS A 58 42.48 -17.38 3.74
N GLY A 59 41.30 -17.09 3.20
CA GLY A 59 40.26 -18.06 2.89
C GLY A 59 39.29 -18.39 4.05
N ASN A 60 39.32 -17.62 5.14
CA ASN A 60 38.44 -17.80 6.29
C ASN A 60 37.15 -16.98 6.13
N PRO A 61 35.97 -17.50 6.54
CA PRO A 61 34.72 -16.73 6.54
C PRO A 61 34.84 -15.43 7.35
N THR A 62 34.30 -14.33 6.83
CA THR A 62 34.27 -13.03 7.53
C THR A 62 32.87 -12.42 7.52
N GLN A 63 32.50 -11.79 8.64
CA GLN A 63 31.29 -10.98 8.79
C GLN A 63 31.58 -9.49 8.91
N ARG A 64 32.86 -9.08 8.84
CA ARG A 64 33.29 -7.69 8.93
C ARG A 64 34.05 -7.32 7.66
N ILE A 65 33.57 -6.27 7.00
CA ILE A 65 34.13 -5.78 5.73
C ILE A 65 34.29 -4.27 5.86
N LYS A 66 35.51 -3.78 5.64
CA LYS A 66 35.88 -2.37 5.72
C LYS A 66 36.42 -1.85 4.39
N VAL A 67 36.44 -0.54 4.24
CA VAL A 67 37.13 0.11 3.12
C VAL A 67 38.61 -0.30 3.12
N GLY A 68 39.09 -0.79 1.99
CA GLY A 68 40.43 -1.31 1.81
C GLY A 68 40.56 -2.84 1.93
N ASP A 69 39.54 -3.53 2.47
CA ASP A 69 39.58 -4.98 2.56
C ASP A 69 39.50 -5.63 1.16
N SER A 70 40.32 -6.66 0.95
CA SER A 70 40.27 -7.54 -0.22
C SER A 70 39.56 -8.83 0.17
N VAL A 71 38.26 -8.91 -0.12
CA VAL A 71 37.42 -10.08 0.18
C VAL A 71 37.16 -10.91 -1.07
N ARG A 72 36.83 -12.19 -0.89
CA ARG A 72 36.26 -13.04 -1.96
C ARG A 72 34.92 -13.57 -1.50
N ILE A 73 34.14 -14.10 -2.43
CA ILE A 73 32.91 -14.84 -2.12
C ILE A 73 33.17 -16.31 -2.36
N ARG A 74 32.86 -17.14 -1.36
CA ARG A 74 32.84 -18.59 -1.51
C ARG A 74 31.41 -19.02 -1.83
N VAL A 75 31.23 -19.67 -2.98
CA VAL A 75 29.93 -20.20 -3.43
C VAL A 75 29.97 -21.72 -3.32
N LYS A 76 28.97 -22.29 -2.65
CA LYS A 76 28.76 -23.75 -2.55
C LYS A 76 27.59 -24.14 -3.43
N THR A 77 27.81 -25.09 -4.32
CA THR A 77 26.81 -25.57 -5.27
C THR A 77 26.70 -27.09 -5.27
N VAL A 78 25.58 -27.59 -5.80
CA VAL A 78 25.33 -29.00 -6.07
C VAL A 78 24.87 -29.11 -7.53
N ASN A 79 25.52 -29.98 -8.31
CA ASN A 79 25.18 -30.20 -9.73
C ASN A 79 25.27 -28.94 -10.62
N MET A 80 26.23 -28.04 -10.35
CA MET A 80 26.46 -26.83 -11.16
C MET A 80 27.84 -26.75 -11.80
N ILE A 81 28.68 -27.78 -11.70
CA ILE A 81 30.01 -27.80 -12.31
C ILE A 81 29.88 -27.55 -13.83
N LYS A 82 30.68 -26.59 -14.35
CA LYS A 82 30.68 -26.04 -15.72
C LYS A 82 29.53 -25.08 -16.07
N GLU A 83 28.54 -24.92 -15.19
CA GLU A 83 27.49 -23.92 -15.37
C GLU A 83 28.00 -22.51 -15.12
N ASP A 84 27.34 -21.54 -15.76
CA ASP A 84 27.68 -20.14 -15.65
C ASP A 84 26.79 -19.44 -14.62
N ILE A 85 27.40 -18.62 -13.76
CA ILE A 85 26.72 -17.78 -12.79
C ILE A 85 27.20 -16.33 -12.89
N GLN A 86 26.43 -15.43 -12.29
CA GLN A 86 26.82 -14.05 -11.97
C GLN A 86 26.44 -13.75 -10.53
N TYR A 87 27.26 -13.00 -9.80
CA TYR A 87 26.93 -12.56 -8.46
C TYR A 87 26.79 -11.04 -8.37
N ILE A 88 25.95 -10.59 -7.46
CA ILE A 88 25.76 -9.19 -7.13
C ILE A 88 25.97 -9.01 -5.63
N VAL A 89 26.78 -8.02 -5.24
CA VAL A 89 26.92 -7.58 -3.86
C VAL A 89 26.07 -6.33 -3.68
N TRP A 90 25.22 -6.38 -2.67
CA TRP A 90 24.30 -5.33 -2.29
C TRP A 90 24.62 -4.83 -0.90
N GLU A 91 24.36 -3.55 -0.64
CA GLU A 91 24.33 -2.93 0.69
C GLU A 91 22.87 -2.85 1.15
N LYS A 92 22.65 -2.97 2.46
CA LYS A 92 21.33 -3.01 3.07
C LYS A 92 21.11 -1.76 3.92
N ASP A 93 20.18 -0.94 3.48
CA ASP A 93 19.72 0.22 4.24
C ASP A 93 18.83 -0.17 5.43
N THR A 94 18.94 0.60 6.52
CA THR A 94 18.17 0.40 7.75
C THR A 94 16.73 0.94 7.69
N ILE A 95 16.41 1.78 6.70
CA ILE A 95 15.09 2.43 6.57
C ILE A 95 14.59 2.27 5.13
N ASP A 96 13.81 1.20 4.84
CA ASP A 96 12.94 0.99 3.65
C ASP A 96 13.37 1.70 2.33
N ALA A 97 14.68 1.78 2.08
CA ALA A 97 15.29 2.32 0.88
C ALA A 97 15.62 1.16 -0.06
N LEU A 98 15.88 1.49 -1.32
CA LEU A 98 16.28 0.50 -2.31
C LEU A 98 17.72 0.12 -2.02
N ASP A 99 17.94 -1.06 -1.38
CA ASP A 99 19.26 -1.64 -1.15
C ASP A 99 20.27 -1.30 -2.27
N ASP A 100 21.41 -0.72 -1.91
CA ASP A 100 22.33 -0.19 -2.91
C ASP A 100 23.17 -1.28 -3.57
N ARG A 101 23.23 -1.23 -4.91
CA ARG A 101 24.02 -2.20 -5.68
C ARG A 101 25.50 -1.80 -5.71
N ILE A 102 26.30 -2.47 -4.90
CA ILE A 102 27.74 -2.20 -4.74
C ILE A 102 28.57 -2.75 -5.88
N PHE A 103 28.29 -3.98 -6.32
CA PHE A 103 29.09 -4.64 -7.35
C PHE A 103 28.31 -5.71 -8.09
N THR A 104 28.50 -5.78 -9.41
CA THR A 104 28.04 -6.90 -10.25
C THR A 104 29.26 -7.57 -10.86
N SER A 105 29.37 -8.89 -10.68
CA SER A 105 30.49 -9.65 -11.23
C SER A 105 30.38 -9.79 -12.76
N PRO A 106 31.49 -10.02 -13.45
CA PRO A 106 31.45 -10.66 -14.76
C PRO A 106 30.80 -12.04 -14.67
N LYS A 107 30.39 -12.58 -15.81
CA LYS A 107 30.00 -13.99 -15.96
C LYS A 107 31.16 -14.88 -15.52
N MET A 108 30.91 -15.82 -14.60
CA MET A 108 31.91 -16.77 -14.10
C MET A 108 31.39 -18.20 -14.17
N LYS A 109 32.29 -19.14 -14.44
CA LYS A 109 31.98 -20.57 -14.52
C LYS A 109 32.25 -21.24 -13.17
N ILE A 110 31.32 -22.06 -12.70
CA ILE A 110 31.54 -22.93 -11.53
C ILE A 110 32.50 -24.04 -11.93
N ILE A 111 33.62 -24.16 -11.21
CA ILE A 111 34.68 -25.13 -11.52
C ILE A 111 34.69 -26.33 -10.57
N ASP A 112 34.09 -26.18 -9.39
CA ASP A 112 34.00 -27.20 -8.34
C ASP A 112 32.75 -26.90 -7.46
N ASP A 113 32.31 -27.89 -6.66
CA ASP A 113 31.18 -27.77 -5.74
C ASP A 113 31.41 -26.67 -4.70
N ILE A 114 32.67 -26.32 -4.43
CA ILE A 114 33.08 -25.13 -3.67
C ILE A 114 33.96 -24.28 -4.57
N SER A 115 33.44 -23.13 -5.01
CA SER A 115 34.16 -22.21 -5.91
C SER A 115 34.36 -20.84 -5.24
N ASP A 116 35.58 -20.31 -5.29
CA ASP A 116 35.92 -18.98 -4.78
C ASP A 116 35.97 -17.95 -5.92
N THR A 117 35.40 -16.76 -5.70
CA THR A 117 35.45 -15.67 -6.68
C THR A 117 36.83 -15.00 -6.74
N PRO A 118 37.13 -14.25 -7.82
CA PRO A 118 38.21 -13.26 -7.80
C PRO A 118 38.06 -12.28 -6.62
N ALA A 119 39.18 -11.66 -6.25
CA ALA A 119 39.22 -10.67 -5.17
C ALA A 119 38.38 -9.44 -5.50
N LEU A 120 37.52 -9.05 -4.56
CA LEU A 120 36.73 -7.84 -4.55
C LEU A 120 37.32 -6.88 -3.51
N ILE A 121 37.90 -5.78 -3.98
CA ILE A 121 38.35 -4.69 -3.11
C ILE A 121 37.19 -3.73 -2.84
N ILE A 122 36.89 -3.48 -1.58
CA ILE A 122 35.93 -2.45 -1.14
C ILE A 122 36.63 -1.10 -1.12
N THR A 123 36.61 -0.41 -2.25
CA THR A 123 37.17 0.94 -2.40
C THR A 123 36.27 1.99 -1.75
N GLN A 124 36.81 3.17 -1.43
CA GLN A 124 36.01 4.30 -0.95
C GLN A 124 34.86 4.66 -1.92
N GLU A 125 35.06 4.56 -3.24
CA GLU A 125 34.00 4.80 -4.23
C GLU A 125 32.83 3.83 -4.07
N LYS A 126 33.11 2.52 -3.99
CA LYS A 126 32.10 1.48 -3.75
C LYS A 126 31.41 1.64 -2.39
N TYR A 127 32.15 2.01 -1.36
CA TYR A 127 31.58 2.29 -0.05
C TYR A 127 30.63 3.49 -0.11
N ASN A 128 31.02 4.58 -0.76
CA ASN A 128 30.16 5.75 -0.94
C ASN A 128 28.90 5.47 -1.78
N LYS A 129 28.86 4.38 -2.56
CA LYS A 129 27.63 3.97 -3.28
C LYS A 129 26.54 3.44 -2.35
N GLY A 130 26.89 3.01 -1.13
CA GLY A 130 25.95 2.65 -0.08
C GLY A 130 25.83 3.72 1.01
N ILE A 131 26.23 4.96 0.71
CA ILE A 131 25.96 6.10 1.59
C ILE A 131 25.00 7.01 0.83
N ASP A 132 23.76 7.05 1.28
CA ASP A 132 22.74 7.96 0.78
C ASP A 132 23.17 9.41 1.02
N ALA A 133 23.76 10.06 0.02
CA ALA A 133 24.25 11.43 0.09
C ALA A 133 23.14 12.51 0.16
N ASN A 134 21.93 12.16 0.64
CA ASN A 134 20.76 13.02 0.56
C ASN A 134 19.90 13.09 1.82
N TRP A 135 20.49 12.91 3.02
CA TRP A 135 19.78 13.16 4.28
C TRP A 135 20.60 14.00 5.27
N ASN A 136 20.66 15.31 5.03
CA ASN A 136 21.24 16.25 5.99
C ASN A 136 20.17 16.74 6.99
N TYR A 137 19.61 15.83 7.80
CA TYR A 137 19.07 16.12 9.16
C TYR A 137 18.54 14.82 9.85
N ILE A 138 19.19 14.44 10.97
CA ILE A 138 18.82 13.38 11.94
C ILE A 138 19.18 11.94 11.54
N GLY A 139 20.42 11.56 11.89
CA GLY A 139 20.76 10.20 12.33
C GLY A 139 20.76 9.10 11.26
N ASP A 140 21.68 9.19 10.30
CA ASP A 140 22.19 7.98 9.64
C ASP A 140 23.03 7.20 10.67
N SER A 141 22.56 6.01 11.04
CA SER A 141 23.13 5.14 12.06
C SER A 141 24.40 4.42 11.56
N ASP A 142 24.65 4.39 10.24
CA ASP A 142 25.47 3.33 9.65
C ASP A 142 26.77 3.87 9.01
N LYS A 143 27.06 5.17 9.24
CA LYS A 143 28.23 5.90 8.73
C LYS A 143 29.60 5.26 9.07
N ASP A 144 29.62 4.33 10.04
CA ASP A 144 30.81 3.62 10.48
C ASP A 144 30.86 2.12 10.04
N GLN A 145 29.73 1.50 9.66
CA GLN A 145 29.66 0.07 9.28
C GLN A 145 28.48 -0.24 8.31
N GLN A 146 28.79 -0.59 7.07
CA GLN A 146 27.80 -1.04 6.06
C GLN A 146 27.46 -2.54 6.18
N GLN A 147 26.24 -2.91 5.80
CA GLN A 147 25.75 -4.29 5.84
C GLN A 147 25.57 -4.86 4.44
N TYR A 148 26.41 -5.81 4.04
CA TYR A 148 26.37 -6.37 2.68
C TYR A 148 25.67 -7.72 2.62
N TYR A 149 24.96 -7.98 1.52
CA TYR A 149 24.45 -9.31 1.18
C TYR A 149 24.77 -9.69 -0.27
N ILE A 150 24.67 -10.98 -0.56
CA ILE A 150 25.11 -11.58 -1.82
C ILE A 150 23.90 -12.15 -2.56
N GLU A 151 23.76 -11.81 -3.83
CA GLU A 151 22.81 -12.44 -4.75
C GLU A 151 23.59 -13.30 -5.76
N ILE A 152 23.16 -14.54 -5.99
CA ILE A 152 23.72 -15.43 -7.03
C ILE A 152 22.67 -15.71 -8.09
N ILE A 153 23.05 -15.52 -9.36
CA ILE A 153 22.19 -15.62 -10.54
C ILE A 153 22.76 -16.70 -11.48
N PRO A 154 22.13 -17.89 -11.58
CA PRO A 154 22.41 -18.84 -12.64
C PRO A 154 22.11 -18.23 -14.01
N LEU A 155 22.99 -18.43 -14.98
CA LEU A 155 22.86 -17.86 -16.32
C LEU A 155 22.39 -18.87 -17.37
N ASN A 156 22.27 -20.17 -17.03
CA ASN A 156 21.75 -21.20 -17.91
C ASN A 156 20.81 -22.18 -17.18
N THR A 157 19.56 -22.25 -17.61
CA THR A 157 18.78 -23.50 -17.59
C THR A 157 18.15 -23.69 -18.97
N LYS A 158 18.55 -24.76 -19.66
CA LYS A 158 17.84 -25.27 -20.83
C LYS A 158 16.37 -25.49 -20.41
N ALA A 159 15.43 -24.95 -21.17
CA ALA A 159 14.02 -25.31 -21.03
C ALA A 159 13.90 -26.85 -21.09
N LYS A 160 13.49 -27.48 -19.98
CA LYS A 160 13.10 -28.88 -20.01
C LYS A 160 11.83 -28.97 -20.84
N SER A 161 11.94 -29.47 -22.07
CA SER A 161 10.80 -29.90 -22.86
C SER A 161 10.06 -30.99 -22.08
N VAL A 162 8.80 -30.75 -21.75
CA VAL A 162 7.93 -31.81 -21.24
C VAL A 162 7.51 -32.63 -22.45
N ASN A 163 7.87 -33.91 -22.47
CA ASN A 163 7.31 -34.85 -23.44
C ASN A 163 5.83 -35.03 -23.12
N PHE A 164 4.96 -34.69 -24.06
CA PHE A 164 3.56 -35.09 -24.00
C PHE A 164 3.51 -36.60 -24.23
N GLY A 165 3.08 -37.35 -23.21
CA GLY A 165 2.69 -38.74 -23.35
C GLY A 165 1.49 -38.81 -24.29
N ILE A 166 1.69 -39.40 -25.46
CA ILE A 166 0.60 -39.94 -26.27
C ILE A 166 0.39 -41.35 -25.74
N ASP A 167 -0.65 -41.52 -24.92
CA ASP A 167 -1.37 -42.78 -24.91
C ASP A 167 -2.67 -42.50 -25.65
N ASP A 168 -2.80 -43.10 -26.84
CA ASP A 168 -4.02 -43.80 -27.20
C ASP A 168 -3.70 -44.68 -28.42
N GLU A 169 -3.71 -45.98 -28.17
CA GLU A 169 -3.80 -46.99 -29.20
C GLU A 169 -5.09 -46.81 -30.00
N ASP A 170 -4.93 -47.09 -31.29
CA ASP A 170 -5.94 -47.62 -32.19
C ASP A 170 -6.94 -46.67 -32.90
N LYS A 171 -6.64 -46.57 -34.21
CA LYS A 171 -7.54 -46.60 -35.37
C LYS A 171 -7.88 -45.28 -36.06
N ARG A 172 -7.09 -45.06 -37.11
CA ARG A 172 -7.38 -44.34 -38.36
C ARG A 172 -8.85 -44.46 -38.78
N THR A 173 -9.49 -43.33 -39.13
CA THR A 173 -10.26 -43.28 -40.39
C THR A 173 -10.35 -41.87 -40.99
N LYS A 174 -10.01 -41.85 -42.29
CA LYS A 174 -10.17 -40.92 -43.41
C LYS A 174 -10.85 -39.54 -43.26
N VAL A 175 -10.21 -38.61 -43.98
CA VAL A 175 -10.71 -37.34 -44.51
C VAL A 175 -11.78 -37.57 -45.58
N ASP A 176 -12.83 -36.76 -45.59
CA ASP A 176 -13.58 -36.43 -46.81
C ASP A 176 -13.90 -34.93 -46.89
N ASN A 177 -13.73 -34.39 -48.10
CA ASN A 177 -14.00 -33.03 -48.56
C ASN A 177 -15.51 -32.72 -48.62
N VAL A 178 -15.95 -31.51 -48.21
CA VAL A 178 -16.94 -30.72 -49.01
C VAL A 178 -16.78 -29.21 -48.74
N ARG A 179 -16.77 -28.43 -49.84
CA ARG A 179 -16.92 -26.96 -49.90
C ARG A 179 -18.27 -26.48 -49.35
N SER A 180 -18.33 -25.31 -48.71
CA SER A 180 -19.17 -24.17 -49.15
C SER A 180 -19.12 -22.97 -48.19
N THR A 181 -19.24 -21.79 -48.79
CA THR A 181 -19.30 -20.43 -48.25
C THR A 181 -20.66 -20.08 -47.63
N ALA A 182 -20.70 -19.47 -46.44
CA ALA A 182 -21.70 -18.45 -46.04
C ALA A 182 -21.34 -17.82 -44.68
N MET A 183 -21.70 -16.55 -44.54
CA MET A 183 -21.37 -15.62 -43.46
C MET A 183 -22.07 -15.89 -42.11
N VAL A 184 -21.54 -15.21 -41.07
CA VAL A 184 -22.22 -14.65 -39.88
C VAL A 184 -21.86 -15.27 -38.52
N LYS A 185 -21.22 -14.41 -37.71
CA LYS A 185 -21.07 -14.35 -36.24
C LYS A 185 -20.66 -15.63 -35.52
N LYS A 186 -19.40 -15.66 -35.09
CA LYS A 186 -19.00 -16.38 -33.88
C LYS A 186 -18.60 -15.37 -32.80
N THR A 187 -19.45 -15.32 -31.78
CA THR A 187 -19.04 -15.17 -30.39
C THR A 187 -17.84 -16.08 -30.15
N GLU A 188 -16.70 -15.53 -29.74
CA GLU A 188 -15.61 -16.32 -29.17
C GLU A 188 -15.48 -15.97 -27.69
N VAL A 189 -15.85 -16.97 -26.90
CA VAL A 189 -15.53 -17.13 -25.50
C VAL A 189 -14.26 -17.97 -25.43
N GLN A 190 -13.42 -17.59 -24.46
CA GLN A 190 -12.28 -18.28 -23.83
C GLN A 190 -10.91 -18.18 -24.50
N GLU A 191 -9.96 -17.70 -23.70
CA GLU A 191 -8.83 -18.56 -23.30
C GLU A 191 -8.45 -18.29 -21.84
N ASN A 192 -8.51 -19.36 -21.05
CA ASN A 192 -8.11 -19.42 -19.65
C ASN A 192 -6.59 -19.22 -19.54
N THR A 193 -6.19 -18.13 -18.90
CA THR A 193 -4.83 -17.99 -18.37
C THR A 193 -4.85 -18.40 -16.90
N ASN A 194 -4.04 -19.40 -16.55
CA ASN A 194 -3.78 -19.84 -15.17
C ASN A 194 -3.70 -18.64 -14.22
N GLU A 195 -4.71 -18.50 -13.36
CA GLU A 195 -4.86 -17.43 -12.40
C GLU A 195 -3.80 -17.56 -11.32
N GLU A 196 -2.86 -16.60 -11.24
CA GLU A 196 -2.21 -16.31 -9.97
C GLU A 196 -3.31 -15.83 -9.01
N GLU A 197 -3.73 -16.68 -8.07
CA GLU A 197 -4.76 -16.37 -7.08
C GLU A 197 -4.53 -14.96 -6.47
N GLY A 198 -5.50 -14.05 -6.68
CA GLY A 198 -5.61 -12.79 -5.95
C GLY A 198 -5.14 -11.49 -6.63
N LYS A 199 -4.65 -11.50 -7.88
CA LYS A 199 -4.28 -10.24 -8.59
C LYS A 199 -5.29 -9.86 -9.66
N CYS A 200 -5.81 -8.64 -9.59
CA CYS A 200 -6.74 -8.11 -10.60
C CYS A 200 -6.08 -8.03 -12.00
N PRO A 201 -6.63 -8.67 -13.04
CA PRO A 201 -6.04 -8.69 -14.38
C PRO A 201 -6.06 -7.31 -15.06
N ARG A 202 -6.91 -6.39 -14.59
CA ARG A 202 -7.09 -5.05 -15.18
C ARG A 202 -6.20 -3.98 -14.57
N CYS A 203 -5.71 -4.19 -13.34
CA CYS A 203 -4.88 -3.20 -12.66
C CYS A 203 -3.60 -2.91 -13.46
N ASN A 204 -2.92 -3.92 -13.98
CA ASN A 204 -1.71 -3.68 -14.77
C ASN A 204 -1.97 -3.32 -16.24
N LYS A 205 -3.24 -3.28 -16.68
CA LYS A 205 -3.57 -2.97 -18.07
C LYS A 205 -3.30 -1.49 -18.35
N ASP A 206 -2.64 -1.22 -19.46
CA ASP A 206 -2.40 0.13 -19.95
C ASP A 206 -3.72 0.84 -20.27
N ILE A 207 -3.76 2.14 -19.97
CA ILE A 207 -4.85 3.02 -20.39
C ILE A 207 -4.56 3.54 -21.80
N THR A 208 -5.59 3.75 -22.59
CA THR A 208 -5.47 4.25 -23.97
C THR A 208 -5.93 5.71 -24.08
N SER A 209 -5.56 6.38 -25.17
CA SER A 209 -6.10 7.71 -25.49
C SER A 209 -7.62 7.69 -25.60
N ASP A 210 -8.21 6.60 -26.10
CA ASP A 210 -9.66 6.44 -26.24
C ASP A 210 -10.34 6.32 -24.88
N ASP A 211 -9.75 5.58 -23.93
CA ASP A 211 -10.21 5.55 -22.54
C ASP A 211 -10.26 6.97 -21.96
N LEU A 212 -9.20 7.75 -22.14
CA LEU A 212 -9.16 9.13 -21.64
C LEU A 212 -10.08 10.08 -22.41
N LYS A 213 -10.36 9.83 -23.69
CA LYS A 213 -11.27 10.68 -24.49
C LYS A 213 -12.69 10.67 -23.95
N THR A 214 -13.11 9.57 -23.33
CA THR A 214 -14.42 9.48 -22.64
C THR A 214 -14.53 10.39 -21.41
N ILE A 215 -13.40 10.72 -20.78
CA ILE A 215 -13.35 11.59 -19.59
C ILE A 215 -13.13 13.05 -20.03
N PHE A 216 -12.19 13.26 -20.96
CA PHE A 216 -11.75 14.57 -21.42
C PHE A 216 -12.21 14.81 -22.86
N LEU A 217 -13.53 14.99 -23.01
CA LEU A 217 -14.22 15.10 -24.31
C LEU A 217 -13.61 16.17 -25.23
N ASN A 218 -13.04 17.24 -24.68
CA ASN A 218 -12.53 18.38 -25.44
C ASN A 218 -10.99 18.38 -25.56
N ALA A 219 -10.29 17.39 -25.00
CA ALA A 219 -8.84 17.28 -25.12
C ALA A 219 -8.43 16.76 -26.51
N THR A 220 -7.27 17.21 -26.98
CA THR A 220 -6.69 16.76 -28.27
C THR A 220 -6.13 15.33 -28.15
N PRO A 221 -6.16 14.53 -29.23
CA PRO A 221 -5.61 13.18 -29.22
C PRO A 221 -4.14 13.12 -28.75
N ASP A 222 -3.30 14.04 -29.22
CA ASP A 222 -1.88 14.09 -28.85
C ASP A 222 -1.69 14.31 -27.34
N LYS A 223 -2.47 15.23 -26.76
CA LYS A 223 -2.46 15.49 -25.33
C LYS A 223 -2.85 14.23 -24.54
N LEU A 224 -3.92 13.55 -24.97
CA LEU A 224 -4.39 12.33 -24.33
C LEU A 224 -3.38 11.19 -24.46
N LYS A 225 -2.71 11.08 -25.60
CA LYS A 225 -1.62 10.12 -25.82
C LYS A 225 -0.46 10.37 -24.86
N ILE A 226 0.02 11.60 -24.73
CA ILE A 226 1.10 11.94 -23.78
C ILE A 226 0.72 11.54 -22.35
N VAL A 227 -0.53 11.81 -21.95
CA VAL A 227 -1.02 11.50 -20.60
C VAL A 227 -1.11 9.99 -20.38
N ALA A 228 -1.70 9.25 -21.33
CA ALA A 228 -1.79 7.80 -21.27
C ALA A 228 -0.42 7.14 -21.21
N ASP A 229 0.48 7.50 -22.14
CA ASP A 229 1.84 6.97 -22.22
C ASP A 229 2.62 7.25 -20.93
N THR A 230 2.53 8.48 -20.41
CA THR A 230 3.22 8.87 -19.16
C THR A 230 2.68 8.09 -17.96
N TYR A 231 1.35 7.99 -17.83
CA TYR A 231 0.72 7.24 -16.74
C TYR A 231 1.11 5.76 -16.78
N ASN A 232 1.00 5.12 -17.96
CA ASN A 232 1.34 3.71 -18.14
C ASN A 232 2.81 3.43 -17.83
N LYS A 233 3.70 4.33 -18.24
CA LYS A 233 5.14 4.20 -18.01
C LYS A 233 5.49 4.14 -16.52
N TYR A 234 4.82 4.93 -15.68
CA TYR A 234 5.20 5.08 -14.26
C TYR A 234 4.24 4.43 -13.26
N MET A 235 3.04 4.01 -13.67
CA MET A 235 2.00 3.54 -12.74
C MET A 235 2.42 2.34 -11.89
N LYS A 236 3.27 1.44 -12.41
CA LYS A 236 3.74 0.27 -11.65
C LYS A 236 4.73 0.67 -10.56
N GLU A 237 5.72 1.48 -10.91
CA GLU A 237 6.75 1.93 -9.98
C GLU A 237 6.16 2.82 -8.87
N LEU A 238 5.21 3.69 -9.23
CA LEU A 238 4.53 4.59 -8.29
C LEU A 238 3.37 3.93 -7.53
N LYS A 239 3.12 2.62 -7.73
CA LYS A 239 1.99 1.88 -7.15
C LYS A 239 0.65 2.59 -7.39
N MET A 240 0.49 3.11 -8.61
CA MET A 240 -0.68 3.84 -9.13
C MET A 240 -1.40 3.05 -10.23
N ASN A 241 -1.13 1.76 -10.37
CA ASN A 241 -1.65 0.93 -11.44
C ASN A 241 -3.09 0.47 -11.22
N THR A 242 -3.62 0.47 -9.99
CA THR A 242 -4.94 -0.16 -9.75
C THR A 242 -6.08 0.54 -10.49
N CYS A 243 -7.17 -0.19 -10.79
CA CYS A 243 -8.37 0.39 -11.40
C CYS A 243 -8.89 1.57 -10.56
N TRP A 244 -8.82 1.45 -9.23
CA TRP A 244 -9.19 2.50 -8.29
C TRP A 244 -8.25 3.70 -8.38
N ASN A 245 -6.93 3.50 -8.44
CA ASN A 245 -5.99 4.60 -8.62
C ASN A 245 -6.29 5.40 -9.88
N LYS A 246 -6.50 4.72 -11.00
CA LYS A 246 -6.86 5.34 -12.28
C LYS A 246 -8.14 6.15 -12.16
N ALA A 247 -9.21 5.54 -11.62
CA ALA A 247 -10.49 6.20 -11.48
C ALA A 247 -10.42 7.46 -10.61
N HIS A 248 -9.80 7.37 -9.44
CA HIS A 248 -9.65 8.51 -8.52
C HIS A 248 -8.75 9.60 -9.10
N PHE A 249 -7.60 9.22 -9.67
CA PHE A 249 -6.65 10.17 -10.25
C PHE A 249 -7.29 10.99 -11.37
N PHE A 250 -7.95 10.33 -12.33
CA PHE A 250 -8.56 11.04 -13.46
C PHE A 250 -9.84 11.78 -13.08
N ALA A 251 -10.55 11.38 -12.02
CA ALA A 251 -11.66 12.16 -11.49
C ALA A 251 -11.18 13.51 -10.91
N GLN A 252 -10.06 13.52 -10.18
CA GLN A 252 -9.43 14.75 -9.71
C GLN A 252 -8.97 15.61 -10.90
N ALA A 253 -8.24 15.02 -11.84
CA ALA A 253 -7.72 15.70 -13.01
C ALA A 253 -8.82 16.34 -13.89
N MET A 254 -9.98 15.69 -14.02
CA MET A 254 -11.12 16.22 -14.78
C MET A 254 -11.63 17.53 -14.21
N VAL A 255 -11.77 17.64 -12.88
CA VAL A 255 -12.30 18.86 -12.28
C VAL A 255 -11.26 19.98 -12.27
N GLU A 256 -9.98 19.66 -12.06
CA GLU A 256 -8.91 20.67 -12.05
C GLU A 256 -8.55 21.17 -13.46
N GLY A 257 -8.47 20.27 -14.43
CA GLY A 257 -8.12 20.57 -15.82
C GLY A 257 -9.30 20.83 -16.76
N GLY A 258 -10.53 20.54 -16.32
CA GLY A 258 -11.73 20.56 -17.15
C GLY A 258 -11.72 19.49 -18.27
N LYS A 259 -12.79 19.49 -19.08
CA LYS A 259 -12.95 18.56 -20.22
C LYS A 259 -11.85 18.65 -21.28
N SER A 260 -11.08 19.74 -21.30
CA SER A 260 -9.95 19.95 -22.22
C SER A 260 -8.60 19.49 -21.65
N LEU A 261 -8.58 18.98 -20.41
CA LEU A 261 -7.37 18.57 -19.69
C LEU A 261 -6.30 19.69 -19.72
N ASN A 262 -6.70 20.88 -19.29
CA ASN A 262 -5.81 22.03 -19.25
C ASN A 262 -4.87 21.91 -18.06
N LEU A 263 -3.57 21.95 -18.35
CA LEU A 263 -2.55 21.98 -17.33
C LEU A 263 -2.51 23.38 -16.71
N LYS A 264 -2.41 23.46 -15.39
CA LYS A 264 -2.28 24.76 -14.70
C LYS A 264 -0.80 25.15 -14.66
N GLU A 265 -0.45 26.18 -15.43
CA GLU A 265 0.89 26.79 -15.46
C GLU A 265 1.30 27.39 -14.10
N GLY A 266 0.31 27.76 -13.30
CA GLY A 266 0.49 28.30 -11.96
C GLY A 266 -0.76 29.05 -11.49
N GLU A 267 -0.95 29.13 -10.19
CA GLU A 267 -1.92 30.07 -9.63
C GLU A 267 -1.59 31.50 -10.07
N GLY A 268 -2.58 32.21 -10.58
CA GLY A 268 -2.36 33.48 -11.28
C GLY A 268 -2.10 34.68 -10.37
N PHE A 269 -2.47 34.58 -9.08
CA PHE A 269 -2.36 35.63 -8.05
C PHE A 269 -2.79 37.04 -8.48
N ASN A 270 -3.66 37.11 -9.48
CA ASN A 270 -4.17 38.37 -9.99
C ASN A 270 -5.45 38.68 -9.20
N TYR A 271 -5.31 39.26 -8.02
CA TYR A 271 -6.43 39.66 -7.16
C TYR A 271 -6.53 41.18 -7.04
N SER A 272 -7.74 41.71 -6.84
CA SER A 272 -7.91 43.09 -6.37
C SER A 272 -7.56 43.19 -4.90
N ALA A 273 -7.26 44.40 -4.43
CA ALA A 273 -7.00 44.62 -2.99
C ALA A 273 -8.17 44.14 -2.13
N GLU A 274 -9.40 44.33 -2.60
CA GLU A 274 -10.63 44.01 -1.89
C GLU A 274 -10.91 42.50 -1.82
N ALA A 275 -10.49 41.72 -2.83
CA ALA A 275 -10.73 40.28 -2.90
C ALA A 275 -9.61 39.42 -2.27
N LEU A 276 -8.46 40.03 -1.94
CA LEU A 276 -7.34 39.32 -1.31
C LEU A 276 -7.71 38.68 0.05
N PRO A 277 -8.40 39.38 0.97
CA PRO A 277 -8.78 38.81 2.27
C PRO A 277 -9.70 37.58 2.18
N ASP A 278 -10.48 37.45 1.12
CA ASP A 278 -11.38 36.30 0.92
C ASP A 278 -10.58 35.00 0.77
N ASN A 279 -9.40 35.09 0.18
CA ASN A 279 -8.54 33.96 -0.13
C ASN A 279 -7.46 33.76 0.94
N PHE A 280 -6.88 34.85 1.42
CA PHE A 280 -5.66 34.85 2.21
C PHE A 280 -5.77 35.78 3.43
N THR A 281 -5.73 35.19 4.63
CA THR A 281 -5.86 35.92 5.90
C THR A 281 -4.77 36.96 6.13
N ALA A 282 -3.57 36.77 5.55
CA ALA A 282 -2.45 37.70 5.65
C ALA A 282 -2.74 39.10 5.07
N PHE A 283 -3.76 39.22 4.22
CA PHE A 283 -4.21 40.49 3.62
C PHE A 283 -5.41 41.11 4.33
N SER A 284 -5.88 40.48 5.41
CA SER A 284 -6.99 40.96 6.24
C SER A 284 -6.47 41.76 7.43
N LEU A 285 -7.12 42.87 7.75
CA LEU A 285 -6.87 43.65 8.97
C LEU A 285 -7.16 42.86 10.24
N THR A 286 -8.09 41.91 10.18
CA THR A 286 -8.54 41.11 11.33
C THR A 286 -7.82 39.78 11.43
N GLY A 287 -6.96 39.43 10.47
CA GLY A 287 -6.36 38.11 10.35
C GLY A 287 -7.36 37.00 10.01
N LYS A 288 -8.59 37.34 9.62
CA LYS A 288 -9.65 36.38 9.24
C LYS A 288 -10.01 36.53 7.77
N ARG A 289 -10.45 35.43 7.15
CA ARG A 289 -10.99 35.47 5.78
C ARG A 289 -12.24 36.36 5.71
N TYR A 290 -12.46 36.99 4.57
CA TYR A 290 -13.56 37.93 4.34
C TYR A 290 -13.54 39.16 5.26
N GLY A 291 -12.39 39.44 5.90
CA GLY A 291 -12.20 40.64 6.69
C GLY A 291 -11.82 41.85 5.82
N PRO A 292 -11.85 43.07 6.38
CA PRO A 292 -11.43 44.27 5.65
C PRO A 292 -9.97 44.18 5.17
N PRO A 293 -9.65 44.67 3.95
CA PRO A 293 -8.30 44.62 3.40
C PRO A 293 -7.32 45.48 4.19
N ASN A 294 -6.11 44.97 4.42
CA ASN A 294 -5.02 45.68 5.08
C ASN A 294 -4.12 46.45 4.10
N GLN A 295 -3.09 47.10 4.62
CA GLN A 295 -2.14 47.88 3.81
C GLN A 295 -1.40 47.02 2.77
N LEU A 296 -1.09 45.76 3.07
CA LEU A 296 -0.46 44.85 2.11
C LEU A 296 -1.40 44.55 0.93
N ALA A 297 -2.71 44.45 1.20
CA ALA A 297 -3.71 44.19 0.17
C ALA A 297 -3.76 45.33 -0.86
N TYR A 298 -3.80 46.59 -0.40
CA TYR A 298 -3.79 47.76 -1.27
C TYR A 298 -2.45 47.97 -1.99
N LYS A 299 -1.34 47.65 -1.31
CA LYS A 299 0.00 47.78 -1.88
C LYS A 299 0.24 46.79 -3.04
N TYR A 300 -0.15 45.53 -2.87
CA TYR A 300 0.20 44.47 -3.82
C TYR A 300 -0.97 43.97 -4.68
N GLY A 301 -2.22 44.04 -4.23
CA GLY A 301 -3.41 43.68 -5.02
C GLY A 301 -3.85 44.82 -5.94
N ARG A 302 -4.54 44.52 -7.06
CA ARG A 302 -4.98 45.57 -8.00
C ARG A 302 -5.79 46.65 -7.26
N SER A 303 -5.26 47.87 -7.26
CA SER A 303 -5.86 49.03 -6.62
C SER A 303 -5.41 50.31 -7.32
N LYS A 304 -6.01 51.45 -6.96
CA LYS A 304 -5.55 52.74 -7.45
C LYS A 304 -4.09 53.03 -7.07
N GLN A 305 -3.60 52.51 -5.92
CA GLN A 305 -2.24 52.75 -5.44
C GLN A 305 -1.15 52.09 -6.29
N ASN A 306 -1.47 51.01 -7.01
CA ASN A 306 -0.52 50.32 -7.90
C ASN A 306 -0.95 50.32 -9.36
N SER A 307 -1.66 51.38 -9.79
CA SER A 307 -2.12 51.55 -11.17
C SER A 307 -2.93 50.36 -11.68
N PHE A 308 -3.72 49.74 -10.79
CA PHE A 308 -4.55 48.57 -11.05
C PHE A 308 -3.78 47.32 -11.53
N LYS A 309 -2.49 47.22 -11.18
CA LYS A 309 -1.64 46.06 -11.51
C LYS A 309 -1.26 45.31 -10.24
N ALA A 310 -1.62 44.04 -10.16
CA ALA A 310 -1.25 43.18 -9.04
C ALA A 310 0.23 42.76 -9.12
N ASP A 311 0.93 42.86 -8.00
CA ASP A 311 2.24 42.23 -7.79
C ASP A 311 2.03 40.76 -7.38
N LYS A 312 1.80 39.92 -8.41
CA LYS A 312 1.47 38.50 -8.26
C LYS A 312 2.51 37.72 -7.44
N LYS A 313 3.79 38.05 -7.62
CA LYS A 313 4.91 37.40 -6.94
C LYS A 313 4.90 37.74 -5.45
N MET A 314 4.76 39.02 -5.12
CA MET A 314 4.66 39.42 -3.71
C MET A 314 3.39 38.88 -3.04
N ILE A 315 2.26 38.83 -3.76
CA ILE A 315 1.04 38.23 -3.21
C ILE A 315 1.27 36.76 -2.86
N ALA A 316 1.84 35.97 -3.78
CA ALA A 316 2.12 34.56 -3.56
C ALA A 316 3.11 34.35 -2.40
N ASN A 317 4.16 35.17 -2.32
CA ASN A 317 5.16 35.08 -1.26
C ASN A 317 4.57 35.39 0.12
N ILE A 318 3.75 36.43 0.24
CA ILE A 318 3.06 36.76 1.49
C ILE A 318 2.09 35.63 1.88
N ALA A 319 1.39 35.05 0.90
CA ALA A 319 0.45 33.97 1.16
C ALA A 319 1.14 32.67 1.63
N TYR A 320 2.29 32.32 1.04
CA TYR A 320 2.82 30.95 1.14
C TYR A 320 4.28 30.82 1.62
N SER A 321 5.16 31.81 1.46
CA SER A 321 6.61 31.60 1.65
C SER A 321 6.98 31.12 3.06
N ASN A 322 6.21 31.45 4.09
CA ASN A 322 6.48 31.07 5.48
C ASN A 322 5.60 29.90 5.98
N ARG A 323 4.88 29.21 5.09
CA ARG A 323 4.04 28.06 5.45
C ARG A 323 4.90 26.81 5.67
N LYS A 324 5.15 26.48 6.93
CA LYS A 324 5.99 25.34 7.36
C LYS A 324 5.41 24.00 6.91
N GLU A 325 4.09 23.87 6.85
CA GLU A 325 3.38 22.67 6.39
C GLU A 325 3.50 22.42 4.88
N LEU A 326 4.08 23.37 4.13
CA LEU A 326 4.43 23.23 2.72
C LEU A 326 5.94 23.01 2.52
N GLY A 327 6.72 22.95 3.62
CA GLY A 327 8.18 22.90 3.62
C GLY A 327 8.86 24.15 3.03
N ASN A 328 8.14 25.27 2.94
CA ASN A 328 8.69 26.51 2.40
C ASN A 328 9.68 27.15 3.39
N LEU A 329 10.75 27.75 2.85
CA LEU A 329 11.89 28.29 3.58
C LEU A 329 11.94 29.82 3.60
N GLY A 330 10.86 30.49 3.18
CA GLY A 330 10.80 31.94 3.03
C GLY A 330 11.18 32.41 1.62
N GLY A 331 11.46 33.72 1.50
CA GLY A 331 11.84 34.34 0.22
C GLY A 331 10.78 34.15 -0.86
N ASP A 332 11.21 33.64 -2.01
CA ASP A 332 10.38 33.46 -3.20
C ASP A 332 9.64 32.11 -3.29
N ASP A 333 9.68 31.30 -2.24
CA ASP A 333 9.07 29.97 -2.25
C ASP A 333 7.58 29.99 -2.53
N GLY A 334 6.87 31.00 -2.03
CA GLY A 334 5.44 31.13 -2.27
C GLY A 334 5.10 31.30 -3.75
N TRP A 335 5.90 32.07 -4.49
CA TRP A 335 5.78 32.18 -5.94
C TRP A 335 6.33 30.96 -6.66
N ASN A 336 7.54 30.52 -6.31
CA ASN A 336 8.25 29.46 -7.04
C ASN A 336 7.53 28.11 -6.92
N PHE A 337 6.91 27.80 -5.78
CA PHE A 337 6.21 26.53 -5.54
C PHE A 337 4.70 26.70 -5.38
N ARG A 338 4.11 27.71 -6.05
CA ARG A 338 2.65 27.86 -6.20
C ARG A 338 2.01 26.67 -6.92
N GLY A 339 0.69 26.52 -6.80
CA GLY A 339 -0.05 25.39 -7.36
C GLY A 339 0.10 25.23 -8.86
N ARG A 340 0.66 24.10 -9.32
CA ARG A 340 0.88 23.77 -10.74
C ARG A 340 0.53 22.33 -11.11
N GLY A 341 0.41 22.10 -12.40
CA GLY A 341 0.25 20.77 -12.96
C GLY A 341 -1.19 20.31 -12.95
N LEU A 342 -1.38 18.98 -12.96
CA LEU A 342 -2.70 18.40 -13.20
C LEU A 342 -3.63 18.44 -11.99
N ILE A 343 -3.07 18.32 -10.78
CA ILE A 343 -3.82 18.40 -9.51
C ILE A 343 -3.37 19.56 -8.61
N GLN A 344 -2.65 20.54 -9.17
CA GLN A 344 -2.14 21.73 -8.47
C GLN A 344 -1.23 21.43 -7.26
N ILE A 345 -0.15 20.67 -7.47
CA ILE A 345 0.84 20.44 -6.41
C ILE A 345 1.46 21.77 -5.95
N THR A 346 1.59 21.95 -4.63
CA THR A 346 1.94 23.24 -4.00
C THR A 346 2.90 23.01 -2.83
N GLY A 347 3.92 23.87 -2.70
CA GLY A 347 4.89 23.85 -1.61
C GLY A 347 6.21 23.17 -1.95
N ARG A 348 7.32 23.70 -1.43
CA ARG A 348 8.68 23.18 -1.69
C ARG A 348 8.80 21.69 -1.38
N GLU A 349 8.17 21.21 -0.31
CA GLU A 349 8.32 19.82 0.16
C GLU A 349 7.97 18.80 -0.93
N ILE A 350 6.85 18.98 -1.64
CA ILE A 350 6.45 18.06 -2.71
C ILE A 350 7.37 18.17 -3.92
N TYR A 351 7.86 19.37 -4.28
CA TYR A 351 8.81 19.51 -5.40
C TYR A 351 10.15 18.85 -5.08
N THR A 352 10.63 18.97 -3.83
CA THR A 352 11.81 18.24 -3.34
C THR A 352 11.59 16.73 -3.41
N PHE A 353 10.41 16.23 -3.00
CA PHE A 353 10.10 14.81 -3.09
C PHE A 353 10.00 14.31 -4.53
N CYS A 354 9.49 15.13 -5.46
CA CYS A 354 9.38 14.77 -6.87
C CYS A 354 10.74 14.71 -7.58
N LYS A 355 11.72 15.55 -7.19
CA LYS A 355 13.02 15.70 -7.85
C LYS A 355 13.71 14.38 -8.24
N PRO A 356 13.95 13.40 -7.34
CA PRO A 356 14.64 12.17 -7.70
C PRO A 356 13.87 11.37 -8.77
N TYR A 357 12.55 11.33 -8.69
CA TYR A 357 11.70 10.66 -9.66
C TYR A 357 11.71 11.37 -11.02
N THR A 358 11.54 12.70 -11.05
CA THR A 358 11.49 13.44 -12.32
C THR A 358 12.86 13.50 -13.01
N LEU A 359 13.96 13.46 -12.25
CA LEU A 359 15.30 13.26 -12.80
C LEU A 359 15.43 11.87 -13.45
N LYS A 360 14.99 10.82 -12.76
CA LYS A 360 15.03 9.44 -13.29
C LYS A 360 14.12 9.25 -14.51
N TYR A 361 12.93 9.80 -14.46
CA TYR A 361 11.84 9.55 -15.41
C TYR A 361 11.95 10.41 -16.66
N GLU A 362 12.29 11.68 -16.48
CA GLU A 362 12.15 12.74 -17.49
C GLU A 362 13.38 13.65 -17.56
N ASN A 363 14.48 13.28 -16.89
CA ASN A 363 15.73 14.05 -16.84
C ASN A 363 15.52 15.53 -16.50
N THR A 364 14.61 15.81 -15.56
CA THR A 364 14.24 17.18 -15.19
C THR A 364 14.29 17.37 -13.67
N ASP A 365 15.01 18.39 -13.22
CA ASP A 365 15.00 18.85 -11.83
C ASP A 365 13.84 19.85 -11.62
N VAL A 366 12.70 19.34 -11.16
CA VAL A 366 11.51 20.18 -10.90
C VAL A 366 11.67 21.10 -9.69
N LEU A 367 12.64 20.86 -8.80
CA LEU A 367 12.91 21.74 -7.66
C LEU A 367 13.61 23.02 -8.13
N SER A 368 14.56 22.88 -9.05
CA SER A 368 15.25 24.01 -9.69
C SER A 368 14.46 24.66 -10.83
N SER A 369 13.52 23.95 -11.43
CA SER A 369 12.69 24.43 -12.55
C SER A 369 11.20 24.12 -12.35
N PRO A 370 10.55 24.72 -11.33
CA PRO A 370 9.18 24.36 -10.94
C PRO A 370 8.11 24.74 -11.97
N ASP A 371 8.33 25.76 -12.80
CA ASP A 371 7.38 26.16 -13.85
C ASP A 371 7.12 25.05 -14.88
N LEU A 372 8.13 24.19 -15.13
CA LEU A 372 8.01 23.08 -16.08
C LEU A 372 6.89 22.09 -15.73
N VAL A 373 6.49 21.97 -14.46
CA VAL A 373 5.36 21.14 -14.02
C VAL A 373 4.03 21.62 -14.61
N GLY A 374 3.93 22.93 -14.87
CA GLY A 374 2.77 23.56 -15.48
C GLY A 374 2.84 23.71 -17.00
N GLU A 375 4.01 23.49 -17.61
CA GLU A 375 4.25 23.65 -19.05
C GLU A 375 4.37 22.30 -19.78
N LYS A 376 4.98 21.29 -19.15
CA LYS A 376 5.18 19.95 -19.72
C LYS A 376 4.13 18.99 -19.16
N ILE A 377 3.27 18.48 -20.05
CA ILE A 377 2.17 17.59 -19.69
C ILE A 377 2.66 16.31 -19.02
N SER A 378 3.77 15.74 -19.48
CA SER A 378 4.36 14.55 -18.87
C SER A 378 4.78 14.80 -17.41
N LEU A 379 5.45 15.93 -17.12
CA LEU A 379 5.80 16.31 -15.75
C LEU A 379 4.55 16.56 -14.91
N GLY A 380 3.56 17.26 -15.46
CA GLY A 380 2.28 17.49 -14.79
C GLY A 380 1.58 16.19 -14.37
N VAL A 381 1.66 15.14 -15.20
CA VAL A 381 1.12 13.81 -14.89
C VAL A 381 1.99 13.10 -13.86
N SER A 382 3.30 13.02 -14.07
CA SER A 382 4.21 12.26 -13.20
C SER A 382 4.26 12.84 -11.79
N THR A 383 4.36 14.17 -11.62
CA THR A 383 4.34 14.80 -10.29
C THR A 383 3.00 14.62 -9.59
N SER A 384 1.90 14.59 -10.32
CA SER A 384 0.58 14.33 -9.75
C SER A 384 0.44 12.87 -9.29
N MET A 385 1.03 11.91 -10.01
CA MET A 385 1.08 10.51 -9.56
C MET A 385 1.98 10.34 -8.34
N ILE A 386 3.14 10.99 -8.33
CA ILE A 386 4.07 11.00 -7.20
C ILE A 386 3.38 11.60 -5.96
N PHE A 387 2.57 12.64 -6.11
CA PHE A 387 1.78 13.20 -5.00
C PHE A 387 0.87 12.16 -4.34
N PHE A 388 0.19 11.30 -5.12
CA PHE A 388 -0.65 10.24 -4.56
C PHE A 388 0.15 9.20 -3.77
N MET A 389 1.40 8.94 -4.15
CA MET A 389 2.29 8.07 -3.40
C MET A 389 2.86 8.75 -2.15
N TRP A 390 3.17 10.04 -2.23
CA TRP A 390 3.78 10.83 -1.16
C TRP A 390 2.80 11.18 -0.04
N LYS A 391 1.59 11.63 -0.40
CA LYS A 391 0.64 12.21 0.55
C LYS A 391 0.06 11.12 1.44
N LYS A 392 0.13 11.29 2.75
CA LYS A 392 -0.33 10.30 3.74
C LYS A 392 -1.44 10.85 4.64
N ASN A 393 -2.30 9.96 5.14
CA ASN A 393 -3.21 10.28 6.24
C ASN A 393 -2.46 10.33 7.58
N LYS A 394 -3.17 10.68 8.66
CA LYS A 394 -2.62 10.74 10.02
C LYS A 394 -2.04 9.41 10.52
N ASN A 395 -2.44 8.29 9.92
CA ASN A 395 -1.98 6.94 10.26
C ASN A 395 -0.81 6.49 9.36
N GLY A 396 -0.28 7.37 8.51
CA GLY A 396 0.84 7.06 7.62
C GLY A 396 0.47 6.31 6.33
N THR A 397 -0.82 6.03 6.08
CA THR A 397 -1.29 5.37 4.85
C THR A 397 -1.24 6.35 3.68
N ALA A 398 -0.58 5.95 2.59
CA ALA A 398 -0.43 6.77 1.40
C ALA A 398 -1.76 6.90 0.63
N LEU A 399 -1.96 8.02 -0.06
CA LEU A 399 -3.20 8.34 -0.77
C LEU A 399 -3.53 7.32 -1.87
N ASN A 400 -2.52 6.83 -2.60
CA ASN A 400 -2.69 5.75 -3.57
C ASN A 400 -3.28 4.48 -2.92
N GLN A 401 -2.97 4.17 -1.67
CA GLN A 401 -3.59 3.04 -0.95
C GLN A 401 -5.01 3.40 -0.48
N LEU A 402 -5.23 4.63 -0.03
CA LEU A 402 -6.56 5.07 0.43
C LEU A 402 -7.63 5.03 -0.66
N THR A 403 -7.23 5.11 -1.94
CA THR A 403 -8.17 4.99 -3.05
C THR A 403 -8.76 3.58 -3.22
N LEU A 404 -8.12 2.54 -2.69
CA LEU A 404 -8.54 1.15 -2.90
C LEU A 404 -9.90 0.88 -2.27
N GLY A 405 -10.87 0.48 -3.11
CA GLY A 405 -12.23 0.16 -2.68
C GLY A 405 -13.07 1.34 -2.20
N THR A 406 -12.56 2.58 -2.25
CA THR A 406 -13.33 3.71 -1.76
C THR A 406 -14.15 4.35 -2.86
N LYS A 407 -15.47 4.42 -2.67
CA LYS A 407 -16.37 5.23 -3.51
C LYS A 407 -16.59 6.65 -2.96
N ASP A 408 -16.13 6.91 -1.73
CA ASP A 408 -16.26 8.21 -1.07
C ASP A 408 -15.07 9.13 -1.44
N VAL A 409 -15.14 9.72 -2.63
CA VAL A 409 -14.12 10.62 -3.16
C VAL A 409 -14.12 11.92 -2.35
N LYS A 410 -15.31 12.47 -2.11
CA LYS A 410 -15.51 13.75 -1.42
C LYS A 410 -14.97 13.74 0.02
N GLY A 411 -15.25 12.68 0.78
CA GLY A 411 -14.86 12.55 2.18
C GLY A 411 -13.46 12.00 2.39
N LYS A 412 -12.99 11.09 1.53
CA LYS A 412 -11.72 10.35 1.78
C LYS A 412 -10.57 10.72 0.85
N ILE A 413 -10.81 11.33 -0.31
CA ILE A 413 -9.75 11.61 -1.29
C ILE A 413 -9.55 13.12 -1.47
N CYS A 414 -10.61 13.86 -1.77
CA CYS A 414 -10.57 15.31 -2.01
C CYS A 414 -9.84 16.11 -0.90
N PRO A 415 -9.99 15.82 0.40
CA PRO A 415 -9.29 16.54 1.48
C PRO A 415 -7.76 16.47 1.41
N PHE A 416 -7.21 15.48 0.71
CA PHE A 416 -5.77 15.36 0.50
C PHE A 416 -5.27 16.23 -0.65
N ILE A 417 -6.12 16.51 -1.64
CA ILE A 417 -5.74 17.22 -2.87
C ILE A 417 -5.80 18.73 -2.69
N GLY A 418 -6.87 19.25 -2.08
CA GLY A 418 -7.07 20.70 -1.93
C GLY A 418 -8.35 21.03 -1.17
N ASN A 419 -8.66 22.31 -1.00
CA ASN A 419 -9.84 22.74 -0.26
C ASN A 419 -11.15 22.54 -1.06
N ASN A 420 -12.27 22.43 -0.34
CA ASN A 420 -13.58 22.48 -0.95
C ASN A 420 -13.95 23.93 -1.30
N VAL A 421 -14.29 24.19 -2.56
CA VAL A 421 -14.58 25.53 -3.10
C VAL A 421 -15.90 25.49 -3.86
N ASP A 422 -16.72 26.51 -3.66
CA ASP A 422 -17.99 26.67 -4.35
C ASP A 422 -17.77 26.94 -5.84
N ILE A 423 -18.51 26.22 -6.67
CA ILE A 423 -18.64 26.52 -8.09
C ILE A 423 -19.95 27.29 -8.26
N LYS A 424 -19.82 28.52 -8.75
CA LYS A 424 -20.91 29.50 -8.86
C LYS A 424 -21.29 29.72 -10.32
N ASN A 425 -22.55 30.10 -10.56
CA ASN A 425 -22.99 30.55 -11.88
C ASN A 425 -22.53 31.99 -12.15
N ALA A 426 -22.87 32.52 -13.34
CA ALA A 426 -22.57 33.89 -13.72
C ALA A 426 -23.19 34.96 -12.78
N ALA A 427 -24.23 34.60 -12.01
CA ALA A 427 -24.87 35.46 -11.02
C ALA A 427 -24.30 35.26 -9.60
N GLU A 428 -23.09 34.66 -9.48
CA GLU A 428 -22.40 34.35 -8.22
C GLU A 428 -23.14 33.43 -7.24
N LYS A 429 -24.25 32.82 -7.68
CA LYS A 429 -24.98 31.86 -6.88
C LYS A 429 -24.29 30.50 -6.96
N LYS A 430 -24.04 29.89 -5.79
CA LYS A 430 -23.50 28.53 -5.69
C LYS A 430 -24.41 27.55 -6.44
N ILE A 431 -23.81 26.77 -7.35
CA ILE A 431 -24.45 25.65 -8.04
C ILE A 431 -24.04 24.33 -7.38
N THR A 432 -22.73 24.17 -7.17
CA THR A 432 -22.10 22.92 -6.75
C THR A 432 -20.79 23.25 -6.03
N THR A 433 -19.96 22.25 -5.73
CA THR A 433 -18.60 22.44 -5.23
C THR A 433 -17.61 21.62 -6.03
N ASN A 434 -16.33 21.99 -6.02
CA ASN A 434 -15.30 21.19 -6.69
C ASN A 434 -15.26 19.74 -6.14
N TYR A 435 -15.54 19.52 -4.86
CA TYR A 435 -15.63 18.18 -4.29
C TYR A 435 -16.82 17.39 -4.83
N ASP A 436 -17.98 18.03 -4.96
CA ASP A 436 -19.20 17.41 -5.50
C ASP A 436 -19.00 17.02 -6.97
N GLU A 437 -18.38 17.89 -7.78
CA GLU A 437 -18.07 17.56 -9.17
C GLU A 437 -17.03 16.44 -9.31
N LYS A 438 -16.09 16.32 -8.37
CA LYS A 438 -15.11 15.21 -8.34
C LYS A 438 -15.80 13.89 -8.01
N GLN A 439 -16.70 13.91 -7.02
CA GLN A 439 -17.52 12.77 -6.66
C GLN A 439 -18.40 12.36 -7.85
N LYS A 440 -19.07 13.31 -8.50
CA LYS A 440 -19.90 13.06 -9.68
C LYS A 440 -19.10 12.46 -10.84
N CYS A 441 -17.93 13.00 -11.15
CA CYS A 441 -17.04 12.48 -12.19
C CYS A 441 -16.63 11.03 -11.90
N PHE A 442 -16.35 10.73 -10.63
CA PHE A 442 -16.15 9.37 -10.19
C PHE A 442 -17.43 8.57 -10.37
N ASP A 443 -18.56 8.90 -9.76
CA ASP A 443 -19.75 8.04 -9.82
C ASP A 443 -20.26 7.75 -11.25
N GLU A 444 -20.13 8.72 -12.16
CA GLU A 444 -20.74 8.64 -13.49
C GLU A 444 -19.77 8.23 -14.62
N THR A 445 -18.45 8.44 -14.46
CA THR A 445 -17.52 8.34 -15.60
C THR A 445 -16.34 7.40 -15.34
N THR A 446 -15.42 7.75 -14.44
CA THR A 446 -14.10 7.09 -14.39
C THR A 446 -14.14 5.59 -13.97
N PRO A 447 -15.00 5.13 -13.06
CA PRO A 447 -15.34 3.73 -12.76
C PRO A 447 -15.72 2.91 -13.97
N ILE A 448 -16.50 3.49 -14.90
CA ILE A 448 -16.99 2.81 -16.09
C ILE A 448 -15.85 2.63 -17.09
N VAL A 449 -14.97 3.63 -17.19
CA VAL A 449 -13.77 3.59 -18.05
C VAL A 449 -12.80 2.53 -17.54
N PHE A 450 -12.44 2.60 -16.26
CA PHE A 450 -11.43 1.72 -15.67
C PHE A 450 -11.99 0.42 -15.10
N LYS A 451 -13.30 0.19 -15.24
CA LYS A 451 -14.04 -1.01 -14.83
C LYS A 451 -13.75 -1.40 -13.38
N ILE A 452 -13.93 -0.47 -12.45
CA ILE A 452 -13.65 -0.71 -11.01
C ILE A 452 -14.57 -1.79 -10.42
N ASP A 453 -15.80 -1.95 -10.92
CA ASP A 453 -16.71 -3.00 -10.42
C ASP A 453 -16.22 -4.42 -10.80
N GLN A 454 -15.30 -4.52 -11.76
CA GLN A 454 -14.59 -5.75 -12.14
C GLN A 454 -13.19 -5.82 -11.52
N CYS A 455 -12.84 -4.87 -10.65
CA CYS A 455 -11.56 -4.87 -9.97
C CYS A 455 -11.57 -5.91 -8.84
N LEU A 456 -10.57 -6.79 -8.83
CA LEU A 456 -10.41 -7.77 -7.74
C LEU A 456 -9.72 -7.16 -6.51
N LEU A 457 -9.26 -5.92 -6.61
CA LEU A 457 -8.72 -5.14 -5.50
C LEU A 457 -9.81 -4.19 -4.97
N ASN A 458 -10.91 -4.76 -4.48
CA ASN A 458 -11.97 -4.00 -3.83
C ASN A 458 -11.76 -4.10 -2.32
N GLU A 459 -11.72 -2.93 -1.70
CA GLU A 459 -11.47 -2.67 -0.28
C GLU A 459 -10.01 -2.66 0.13
N ASN A 460 -9.72 -1.78 1.10
CA ASN A 460 -8.65 -2.00 2.05
C ASN A 460 -8.84 -3.41 2.62
N LYS A 461 -8.15 -4.39 2.04
CA LYS A 461 -7.68 -5.52 2.82
C LYS A 461 -6.84 -4.92 3.94
N LYS A 462 -7.50 -4.66 5.07
CA LYS A 462 -6.95 -4.95 6.39
C LYS A 462 -6.84 -6.46 6.64
N ASP A 463 -7.00 -7.27 5.59
CA ASP A 463 -6.81 -8.71 5.54
C ASP A 463 -5.84 -9.05 4.38
N GLU A 464 -4.61 -8.55 4.47
CA GLU A 464 -3.50 -9.43 4.07
C GLU A 464 -3.44 -10.53 5.14
N PRO A 465 -3.30 -11.82 4.78
CA PRO A 465 -2.93 -12.81 5.77
C PRO A 465 -1.65 -12.29 6.42
N ALA A 466 -1.70 -12.16 7.75
CA ALA A 466 -0.62 -11.62 8.55
C ALA A 466 0.74 -12.10 8.04
N LYS A 467 1.61 -11.15 7.68
CA LYS A 467 3.06 -11.32 7.82
C LYS A 467 3.27 -12.03 9.16
N ASP A 468 3.80 -13.25 9.16
CA ASP A 468 3.78 -14.18 10.30
C ASP A 468 3.91 -13.43 11.64
N SER A 469 2.76 -13.17 12.26
CA SER A 469 2.74 -12.42 13.50
C SER A 469 3.39 -13.31 14.55
N LYS A 470 4.36 -12.77 15.27
CA LYS A 470 4.97 -13.50 16.40
C LYS A 470 3.94 -13.74 17.52
N VAL A 471 2.78 -13.09 17.45
CA VAL A 471 1.70 -13.21 18.42
C VAL A 471 0.82 -14.42 18.11
N ILE A 472 0.88 -15.41 18.99
CA ILE A 472 0.00 -16.58 18.99
C ILE A 472 -1.25 -16.26 19.81
N ILE A 473 -2.41 -16.34 19.18
CA ILE A 473 -3.70 -16.24 19.87
C ILE A 473 -4.22 -17.64 20.15
N LYS A 474 -4.33 -18.03 21.43
CA LYS A 474 -4.93 -19.28 21.86
C LYS A 474 -6.37 -19.07 22.30
N PHE A 475 -7.22 -20.05 22.03
CA PHE A 475 -8.60 -20.08 22.48
C PHE A 475 -8.74 -21.14 23.58
N GLY A 476 -9.30 -20.73 24.72
CA GLY A 476 -9.63 -21.64 25.81
C GLY A 476 -10.82 -22.53 25.46
N VAL A 477 -11.08 -23.53 26.31
CA VAL A 477 -12.13 -24.56 26.08
C VAL A 477 -13.55 -24.01 25.93
N ASN A 478 -13.80 -22.77 26.41
CA ASN A 478 -15.10 -22.11 26.34
C ASN A 478 -15.11 -20.93 25.34
N ALA A 479 -14.08 -20.83 24.50
CA ALA A 479 -13.93 -19.77 23.50
C ALA A 479 -13.98 -20.38 22.09
N ASP A 480 -14.81 -19.81 21.23
CA ASP A 480 -14.95 -20.25 19.85
C ASP A 480 -14.30 -19.23 18.91
N LYS A 481 -13.26 -19.66 18.18
CA LYS A 481 -12.58 -18.82 17.20
C LYS A 481 -13.51 -18.40 16.07
N ALA A 482 -14.46 -19.24 15.67
CA ALA A 482 -15.32 -18.99 14.52
C ALA A 482 -16.24 -17.77 14.71
N VAL A 483 -16.52 -17.40 15.95
CA VAL A 483 -17.33 -16.22 16.27
C VAL A 483 -16.51 -14.96 16.50
N VAL A 484 -15.18 -15.01 16.37
CA VAL A 484 -14.30 -13.84 16.46
C VAL A 484 -13.86 -13.42 15.06
N SER A 485 -14.21 -12.20 14.69
CA SER A 485 -13.87 -11.58 13.41
C SER A 485 -12.37 -11.47 13.18
N GLU A 486 -11.98 -11.47 11.91
CA GLU A 486 -10.60 -11.23 11.52
C GLU A 486 -10.10 -9.84 11.95
N LYS A 487 -10.99 -8.83 11.89
CA LYS A 487 -10.77 -7.49 12.44
C LYS A 487 -10.34 -7.53 13.90
N SER A 488 -11.06 -8.27 14.75
CA SER A 488 -10.74 -8.41 16.17
C SER A 488 -9.42 -9.15 16.39
N LEU A 489 -9.15 -10.21 15.61
CA LEU A 489 -7.88 -10.96 15.68
C LEU A 489 -6.68 -10.10 15.27
N ASN A 490 -6.82 -9.26 14.25
CA ASN A 490 -5.74 -8.39 13.76
C ASN A 490 -5.45 -7.26 14.76
N ILE A 491 -6.47 -6.72 15.43
CA ILE A 491 -6.27 -5.78 16.54
C ILE A 491 -5.48 -6.44 17.68
N LEU A 492 -5.83 -7.68 18.06
CA LEU A 492 -5.11 -8.41 19.10
C LEU A 492 -3.65 -8.67 18.73
N LYS A 493 -3.37 -9.07 17.48
CA LYS A 493 -2.00 -9.28 16.99
C LYS A 493 -1.18 -7.99 17.03
N ASP A 494 -1.71 -6.89 16.49
CA ASP A 494 -1.00 -5.61 16.47
C ASP A 494 -0.74 -5.06 17.88
N VAL A 495 -1.74 -5.11 18.75
CA VAL A 495 -1.56 -4.73 20.17
C VAL A 495 -0.55 -5.65 20.84
N GLY A 496 -0.62 -6.97 20.58
CA GLY A 496 0.32 -7.95 21.11
C GLY A 496 1.76 -7.64 20.72
N GLU A 497 2.02 -7.30 19.45
CA GLU A 497 3.37 -6.94 18.98
C GLU A 497 3.88 -5.65 19.63
N GLN A 498 3.05 -4.60 19.67
CA GLN A 498 3.42 -3.31 20.27
C GLN A 498 3.73 -3.42 21.76
N THR A 499 3.04 -4.32 22.45
CA THR A 499 3.18 -4.52 23.89
C THR A 499 4.06 -5.71 24.25
N LYS A 500 4.69 -6.35 23.25
CA LYS A 500 5.54 -7.55 23.40
C LYS A 500 4.81 -8.71 24.10
N ASN A 501 3.50 -8.81 23.93
CA ASN A 501 2.67 -9.92 24.35
C ASN A 501 2.50 -10.90 23.18
N TYR A 502 3.44 -11.84 23.05
CA TYR A 502 3.47 -12.81 21.95
C TYR A 502 2.56 -14.02 22.16
N LEU A 503 1.97 -14.16 23.35
CA LEU A 503 0.94 -15.16 23.62
C LEU A 503 -0.26 -14.45 24.26
N ILE A 504 -1.39 -14.51 23.57
CA ILE A 504 -2.66 -13.96 24.04
C ILE A 504 -3.65 -15.11 24.13
N THR A 505 -4.26 -15.32 25.29
CA THR A 505 -5.27 -16.37 25.46
C THR A 505 -6.66 -15.76 25.61
N VAL A 506 -7.54 -16.05 24.66
CA VAL A 506 -8.96 -15.72 24.69
C VAL A 506 -9.68 -16.81 25.49
N THR A 507 -10.32 -16.45 26.60
CA THR A 507 -10.92 -17.40 27.55
C THR A 507 -12.42 -17.59 27.35
N SER A 508 -13.09 -16.62 26.72
CA SER A 508 -14.50 -16.69 26.36
C SER A 508 -14.80 -15.81 25.14
N THR A 509 -15.88 -16.12 24.42
CA THR A 509 -16.34 -15.39 23.22
C THR A 509 -17.86 -15.20 23.26
N ALA A 510 -18.43 -14.62 22.20
CA ALA A 510 -19.87 -14.54 22.02
C ALA A 510 -20.55 -15.92 22.15
N ARG A 511 -21.73 -15.94 22.76
CA ARG A 511 -22.48 -17.14 23.16
C ARG A 511 -23.94 -17.03 22.76
N ASP A 512 -24.51 -18.14 22.33
CA ASP A 512 -25.96 -18.29 22.24
C ASP A 512 -26.59 -18.43 23.66
N PRO A 513 -27.93 -18.28 23.78
CA PRO A 513 -28.62 -18.41 25.05
C PRO A 513 -28.42 -19.76 25.76
N TYR A 514 -28.30 -20.85 25.01
CA TYR A 514 -28.12 -22.19 25.57
C TYR A 514 -26.74 -22.33 26.22
N ASN A 515 -25.69 -21.90 25.52
CA ASN A 515 -24.33 -21.91 26.03
C ASN A 515 -24.14 -20.96 27.21
N GLN A 516 -24.85 -19.82 27.23
CA GLN A 516 -24.91 -18.96 28.40
C GLN A 516 -25.58 -19.66 29.60
N ALA A 517 -26.72 -20.33 29.40
CA ALA A 517 -27.40 -21.10 30.45
C ALA A 517 -26.51 -22.22 31.01
N ARG A 518 -25.85 -22.99 30.12
CA ARG A 518 -24.93 -24.07 30.50
C ARG A 518 -23.79 -23.57 31.38
N ILE A 519 -23.16 -22.44 31.01
CA ILE A 519 -22.06 -21.86 31.79
C ILE A 519 -22.56 -21.36 33.16
N MET A 520 -23.74 -20.75 33.22
CA MET A 520 -24.33 -20.35 34.50
C MET A 520 -24.59 -21.58 35.38
N TYR A 521 -25.15 -22.66 34.82
CA TYR A 521 -25.36 -23.93 35.52
C TYR A 521 -24.04 -24.52 36.05
N ASP A 522 -23.04 -24.72 35.17
CA ASP A 522 -21.76 -25.32 35.52
C ASP A 522 -21.03 -24.50 36.61
N ASN A 523 -21.14 -23.17 36.55
CA ASN A 523 -20.58 -22.28 37.56
C ASN A 523 -21.29 -22.40 38.93
N ILE A 524 -22.61 -22.58 38.95
CA ILE A 524 -23.38 -22.79 40.18
C ILE A 524 -22.98 -24.13 40.83
N VAL A 525 -22.88 -25.19 40.03
CA VAL A 525 -22.43 -26.51 40.52
C VAL A 525 -21.02 -26.44 41.10
N LYS A 526 -20.11 -25.72 40.44
CA LYS A 526 -18.70 -25.62 40.86
C LYS A 526 -18.49 -24.76 42.10
N ASN A 527 -19.14 -23.60 42.19
CA ASN A 527 -18.81 -22.57 43.19
C ASN A 527 -19.92 -22.34 44.24
N GLY A 528 -21.03 -23.05 44.14
CA GLY A 528 -22.19 -22.88 45.02
C GLY A 528 -23.08 -21.68 44.67
N MET A 529 -24.35 -21.76 45.04
CA MET A 529 -25.39 -20.80 44.68
C MET A 529 -25.19 -19.42 45.32
N THR A 530 -24.77 -19.39 46.59
CA THR A 530 -24.61 -18.16 47.40
C THR A 530 -23.67 -17.16 46.76
N LYS A 531 -22.58 -17.63 46.13
CA LYS A 531 -21.61 -16.76 45.45
C LYS A 531 -22.25 -16.05 44.26
N HIS A 532 -23.03 -16.77 43.45
CA HIS A 532 -23.68 -16.21 42.26
C HIS A 532 -24.82 -15.25 42.61
N ARG A 533 -25.57 -15.53 43.67
CA ARG A 533 -26.58 -14.59 44.19
C ARG A 533 -25.98 -13.22 44.55
N ASN A 534 -24.72 -13.17 44.98
CA ASN A 534 -24.06 -11.91 45.32
C ASN A 534 -23.42 -11.18 44.13
N THR A 535 -23.22 -11.84 42.98
CA THR A 535 -22.46 -11.29 41.83
C THR A 535 -23.34 -10.92 40.64
N TYR A 536 -24.43 -11.65 40.37
CA TYR A 536 -25.27 -11.37 39.20
C TYR A 536 -26.17 -10.14 39.40
N LYS A 537 -26.30 -9.33 38.35
CA LYS A 537 -27.28 -8.23 38.27
C LYS A 537 -28.72 -8.76 38.17
N PRO A 538 -29.77 -7.92 38.34
CA PRO A 538 -31.16 -8.38 38.37
C PRO A 538 -31.60 -9.29 37.20
N PRO A 539 -31.18 -9.07 35.93
CA PRO A 539 -31.48 -9.99 34.84
C PRO A 539 -30.90 -11.40 35.07
N GLY A 540 -29.67 -11.49 35.57
CA GLY A 540 -29.04 -12.77 35.91
C GLY A 540 -29.68 -13.45 37.11
N GLN A 541 -30.12 -12.68 38.11
CA GLN A 541 -30.85 -13.20 39.28
C GLN A 541 -32.14 -13.92 38.88
N ARG A 542 -32.87 -13.40 37.89
CA ARG A 542 -34.08 -14.08 37.37
C ARG A 542 -33.79 -15.43 36.71
N VAL A 543 -32.62 -15.60 36.12
CA VAL A 543 -32.16 -16.88 35.56
C VAL A 543 -31.76 -17.84 36.68
N LEU A 544 -31.16 -17.32 37.75
CA LEU A 544 -30.87 -18.07 38.97
C LEU A 544 -32.15 -18.57 39.67
N ASP A 545 -33.24 -17.78 39.65
CA ASP A 545 -34.56 -18.21 40.14
C ASP A 545 -35.12 -19.39 39.32
N ALA A 546 -34.92 -19.36 37.99
CA ALA A 546 -35.32 -20.47 37.11
C ALA A 546 -34.52 -21.76 37.42
N TYR A 547 -33.22 -21.63 37.72
CA TYR A 547 -32.39 -22.74 38.19
C TYR A 547 -32.95 -23.36 39.48
N GLU A 548 -33.21 -22.56 40.51
CA GLU A 548 -33.73 -23.05 41.79
C GLU A 548 -35.12 -23.69 41.63
N SER A 549 -36.01 -23.07 40.86
CA SER A 549 -37.33 -23.62 40.57
C SER A 549 -37.24 -24.97 39.85
N ALA A 550 -36.39 -25.09 38.83
CA ALA A 550 -36.20 -26.32 38.08
C ALA A 550 -35.58 -27.43 38.94
N LYS A 551 -34.62 -27.07 39.80
CA LYS A 551 -33.99 -28.00 40.75
C LYS A 551 -34.97 -28.52 41.80
N ASN A 552 -35.82 -27.65 42.36
CA ASN A 552 -36.84 -28.03 43.34
C ASN A 552 -37.93 -28.93 42.73
N LYS A 553 -38.16 -28.82 41.42
CA LYS A 553 -39.05 -29.71 40.65
C LYS A 553 -38.39 -31.06 40.30
N GLY A 554 -37.15 -31.31 40.73
CA GLY A 554 -36.43 -32.56 40.46
C GLY A 554 -36.01 -32.74 39.00
N LYS A 555 -35.91 -31.66 38.21
CA LYS A 555 -35.44 -31.76 36.82
C LYS A 555 -33.98 -32.20 36.76
N ASP A 556 -33.65 -32.94 35.72
CA ASP A 556 -32.28 -33.34 35.40
C ASP A 556 -31.45 -32.16 34.87
N LYS A 557 -30.14 -32.36 34.68
CA LYS A 557 -29.22 -31.30 34.21
C LYS A 557 -29.74 -30.60 32.95
N ASN A 558 -30.20 -31.36 31.96
CA ASN A 558 -30.66 -30.83 30.69
C ASN A 558 -31.97 -30.04 30.85
N GLY A 559 -32.92 -30.56 31.65
CA GLY A 559 -34.16 -29.87 31.96
C GLY A 559 -33.95 -28.57 32.72
N ILE A 560 -32.95 -28.49 33.61
CA ILE A 560 -32.58 -27.25 34.31
C ILE A 560 -31.96 -26.24 33.33
N ILE A 561 -30.99 -26.65 32.52
CA ILE A 561 -30.36 -25.77 31.52
C ILE A 561 -31.41 -25.23 30.55
N LYS A 562 -32.39 -26.06 30.18
CA LYS A 562 -33.47 -25.65 29.28
C LYS A 562 -34.35 -24.53 29.87
N GLU A 563 -34.76 -24.67 31.14
CA GLU A 563 -35.52 -23.63 31.86
C GLU A 563 -34.71 -22.33 32.00
N MET A 564 -33.41 -22.44 32.25
CA MET A 564 -32.51 -21.29 32.29
C MET A 564 -32.39 -20.63 30.91
N GLU A 565 -32.23 -21.41 29.84
CA GLU A 565 -32.19 -20.92 28.46
C GLU A 565 -33.47 -20.16 28.09
N ASP A 566 -34.63 -20.76 28.36
CA ASP A 566 -35.92 -20.17 28.05
C ASP A 566 -36.12 -18.87 28.83
N LYS A 567 -35.67 -18.83 30.10
CA LYS A 567 -35.65 -17.60 30.90
C LYS A 567 -34.72 -16.52 30.32
N ILE A 568 -33.55 -16.91 29.80
CA ILE A 568 -32.62 -15.98 29.12
C ILE A 568 -33.27 -15.39 27.86
N LYS A 569 -33.96 -16.21 27.07
CA LYS A 569 -34.70 -15.76 25.87
C LYS A 569 -35.82 -14.79 26.24
N GLU A 570 -36.58 -15.10 27.30
CA GLU A 570 -37.66 -14.24 27.81
C GLU A 570 -37.15 -12.86 28.26
N ILE A 571 -36.04 -12.82 29.00
CA ILE A 571 -35.49 -11.56 29.52
C ILE A 571 -34.85 -10.72 28.40
N GLY A 572 -34.27 -11.38 27.40
CA GLY A 572 -33.42 -10.80 26.39
C GLY A 572 -31.96 -11.19 26.64
N PRO A 573 -31.33 -12.01 25.78
CA PRO A 573 -30.01 -12.58 26.03
C PRO A 573 -28.92 -11.55 26.35
N SER A 574 -28.87 -10.45 25.59
CA SER A 574 -27.89 -9.36 25.78
C SER A 574 -28.07 -8.58 27.09
N LYS A 575 -29.26 -8.65 27.72
CA LYS A 575 -29.51 -8.07 29.05
C LYS A 575 -28.98 -8.96 30.17
N VAL A 576 -28.90 -10.27 29.93
CA VAL A 576 -28.37 -11.24 30.89
C VAL A 576 -26.84 -11.27 30.83
N SER A 577 -26.27 -11.24 29.63
CA SER A 577 -24.83 -11.30 29.40
C SER A 577 -24.44 -10.54 28.15
N ARG A 578 -23.38 -9.72 28.23
CA ARG A 578 -22.81 -9.02 27.06
C ARG A 578 -22.28 -9.98 26.01
N HIS A 579 -21.85 -11.16 26.44
CA HIS A 579 -21.44 -12.24 25.54
C HIS A 579 -22.60 -12.78 24.69
N CYS A 580 -23.87 -12.50 25.02
CA CYS A 580 -25.01 -12.87 24.19
C CYS A 580 -25.42 -11.78 23.18
N GLY A 581 -24.57 -10.77 22.95
CA GLY A 581 -24.76 -9.77 21.90
C GLY A 581 -24.55 -10.35 20.49
N ASP A 582 -25.00 -9.62 19.47
CA ASP A 582 -24.78 -10.02 18.07
C ASP A 582 -23.30 -9.80 17.68
N PRO A 583 -22.53 -10.88 17.41
CA PRO A 583 -21.11 -10.76 17.06
C PRO A 583 -20.88 -10.04 15.73
N LYS A 584 -21.90 -9.90 14.87
CA LYS A 584 -21.82 -9.11 13.63
C LYS A 584 -21.91 -7.61 13.86
N VAL A 585 -22.38 -7.19 15.03
CA VAL A 585 -22.49 -5.78 15.42
C VAL A 585 -21.37 -5.42 16.39
N VAL A 586 -21.14 -6.25 17.41
CA VAL A 586 -20.06 -6.08 18.39
C VAL A 586 -19.47 -7.44 18.73
N ASN A 587 -18.18 -7.65 18.45
CA ASN A 587 -17.47 -8.81 18.96
C ASN A 587 -17.15 -8.62 20.44
N VAL A 588 -17.65 -9.53 21.26
CA VAL A 588 -17.40 -9.57 22.70
C VAL A 588 -16.58 -10.82 23.03
N PHE A 589 -15.45 -10.65 23.72
CA PHE A 589 -14.61 -11.75 24.16
C PHE A 589 -13.71 -11.35 25.34
N ASP A 590 -13.32 -12.33 26.15
CA ASP A 590 -12.45 -12.13 27.31
C ASP A 590 -11.03 -12.60 27.01
N VAL A 591 -10.03 -11.80 27.39
CA VAL A 591 -8.60 -12.13 27.27
C VAL A 591 -7.98 -12.25 28.65
N THR A 592 -7.24 -13.31 28.94
CA THR A 592 -6.56 -13.47 30.24
C THR A 592 -5.54 -12.36 30.49
N GLN A 593 -5.39 -11.94 31.75
CA GLN A 593 -4.29 -11.04 32.16
C GLN A 593 -2.96 -11.79 32.34
N GLU A 594 -2.95 -13.12 32.23
CA GLU A 594 -1.75 -13.97 32.24
C GLU A 594 -0.96 -13.82 30.94
N MET A 595 -0.39 -12.64 30.74
CA MET A 595 0.48 -12.27 29.62
C MET A 595 1.69 -11.49 30.14
N SER A 596 2.70 -11.29 29.29
CA SER A 596 3.97 -10.67 29.70
C SER A 596 3.82 -9.22 30.19
N ASN A 597 3.03 -8.40 29.50
CA ASN A 597 2.83 -6.98 29.78
C ASN A 597 1.34 -6.60 29.78
N PRO A 598 0.55 -7.02 30.80
CA PRO A 598 -0.91 -6.86 30.80
C PRO A 598 -1.36 -5.39 30.93
N LYS A 599 -0.63 -4.57 31.69
CA LYS A 599 -0.94 -3.13 31.85
C LYS A 599 -0.76 -2.36 30.54
N ASP A 600 0.31 -2.64 29.80
CA ASP A 600 0.57 -2.00 28.50
C ASP A 600 -0.41 -2.49 27.44
N PHE A 601 -0.78 -3.78 27.48
CA PHE A 601 -1.85 -4.33 26.67
C PHE A 601 -3.17 -3.59 26.89
N LYS A 602 -3.62 -3.47 28.15
CA LYS A 602 -4.85 -2.75 28.50
C LYS A 602 -4.81 -1.31 28.01
N LYS A 603 -3.72 -0.60 28.28
CA LYS A 603 -3.55 0.81 27.87
C LYS A 603 -3.64 0.96 26.35
N THR A 604 -2.93 0.12 25.61
CA THR A 604 -2.87 0.17 24.15
C THR A 604 -4.21 -0.21 23.53
N ILE A 605 -4.85 -1.29 24.00
CA ILE A 605 -6.11 -1.77 23.42
C ILE A 605 -7.28 -0.85 23.73
N THR A 606 -7.30 -0.19 24.89
CA THR A 606 -8.36 0.77 25.26
C THR A 606 -8.44 1.93 24.26
N SER A 607 -7.32 2.34 23.65
CA SER A 607 -7.31 3.39 22.62
C SER A 607 -7.87 2.96 21.26
N ARG A 608 -8.13 1.65 21.07
CA ARG A 608 -8.43 1.04 19.76
C ARG A 608 -9.82 0.44 19.67
N ILE A 609 -10.51 0.26 20.80
CA ILE A 609 -11.79 -0.44 20.86
C ILE A 609 -12.83 0.36 21.66
N SER A 610 -14.10 -0.02 21.54
CA SER A 610 -15.21 0.75 22.12
C SER A 610 -15.28 0.66 23.63
N ASN A 611 -14.95 -0.49 24.23
CA ASN A 611 -15.00 -0.67 25.66
C ASN A 611 -14.04 -1.78 26.13
N VAL A 612 -13.41 -1.57 27.29
CA VAL A 612 -12.56 -2.54 27.98
C VAL A 612 -12.99 -2.58 29.44
N LEU A 613 -13.39 -3.74 29.95
CA LEU A 613 -13.59 -3.95 31.39
C LEU A 613 -12.49 -4.84 31.96
N ASP A 614 -12.15 -4.61 33.22
CA ASP A 614 -11.12 -5.36 33.95
C ASP A 614 -11.81 -6.16 35.05
N GLU A 615 -12.06 -7.44 34.76
CA GLU A 615 -12.95 -8.27 35.57
C GLU A 615 -12.36 -9.67 35.72
N ASN A 616 -12.30 -10.18 36.95
CA ASN A 616 -11.97 -11.57 37.26
C ASN A 616 -10.66 -12.08 36.63
N GLY A 617 -9.62 -11.24 36.58
CA GLY A 617 -8.31 -11.61 36.01
C GLY A 617 -8.31 -11.70 34.47
N CYS A 618 -9.34 -11.16 33.81
CA CYS A 618 -9.44 -11.03 32.37
C CYS A 618 -9.70 -9.57 31.97
N TYR A 619 -9.38 -9.23 30.73
CA TYR A 619 -9.87 -8.03 30.05
C TYR A 619 -11.07 -8.42 29.18
N HIS A 620 -12.24 -7.90 29.52
CA HIS A 620 -13.44 -7.99 28.71
C HIS A 620 -13.36 -6.97 27.59
N LEU A 621 -13.35 -7.42 26.34
CA LEU A 621 -13.14 -6.57 25.17
C LEU A 621 -14.40 -6.52 24.31
N GLU A 622 -14.79 -5.30 23.94
CA GLU A 622 -15.90 -5.06 23.01
C GLU A 622 -15.38 -4.32 21.78
N ILE A 623 -15.53 -4.93 20.61
CA ILE A 623 -15.06 -4.39 19.33
C ILE A 623 -16.24 -4.28 18.37
N ILE A 624 -16.66 -3.04 18.09
CA ILE A 624 -17.67 -2.75 17.04
C ILE A 624 -17.15 -3.26 15.70
N GLN A 625 -17.98 -4.04 14.99
CA GLN A 625 -17.64 -4.67 13.72
C GLN A 625 -17.81 -3.74 12.52
#